data_AF-A0A8S2F4Q1-F1
#
_entry.id   AF-A0A8S2F4Q1-F1
#
_cell.length_a   1.000
_cell.length_b   1.000
_cell.length_c   1.000
_cell.angle_alpha   90.00
_cell.angle_beta   90.00
_cell.angle_gamma   90.00
#
_symmetry.space_group_name_H-M   'P 1'
#
loop_
_entity.id
_entity.type
_entity.pdbx_description
1 polymer ?
#
loop_
_entity_poly.entity_id
_entity_poly.type
_entity_poly.pdbx_seq_one_letter_code
_entity_poly.pdbx_strand_id
1 'polypeptide(L)'
;QDNRYVLEIIGYLSKYVIARAVPNNSATTIAQFIVEEVILKYGASRKILTHQDTHFKNELMEKIALLMGFKHAFARTYHPQTNGQVERFNATFYPQLAKLHDGNLNNWDEYLRACIFAYNTRLHNTTGYSPIQLMFAREPILSFDSPTSTITLTV
;
A
#
# COMPACT_ATOMS: atom_id res chain seq x y z
N GLN A 1 16.40 6.21 8.63
CA GLN A 1 16.23 7.03 7.40
C GLN A 1 15.35 8.20 7.80
N ASP A 2 15.55 9.41 7.26
CA ASP A 2 14.67 10.55 7.58
C ASP A 2 13.36 10.46 6.76
N ASN A 3 12.54 9.46 7.07
CA ASN A 3 11.27 9.21 6.39
C ASN A 3 10.19 10.16 6.92
N ARG A 4 9.44 10.79 6.01
CA ARG A 4 8.44 11.82 6.34
C ARG A 4 7.06 11.56 5.76
N TYR A 5 6.97 10.69 4.77
CA TYR A 5 5.73 10.39 4.06
C TYR A 5 5.50 8.89 3.99
N VAL A 6 4.23 8.50 3.93
CA VAL A 6 3.81 7.15 3.58
C VAL A 6 3.24 7.21 2.17
N LEU A 7 3.83 6.45 1.25
CA LEU A 7 3.19 6.14 -0.02
C LEU A 7 2.42 4.85 0.14
N GLU A 8 1.16 4.85 -0.31
CA GLU A 8 0.27 3.71 -0.18
C GLU A 8 -0.57 3.51 -1.44
N ILE A 9 -0.92 2.25 -1.71
CA ILE A 9 -1.89 1.89 -2.72
C ILE A 9 -2.80 0.80 -2.16
N ILE A 10 -4.09 0.90 -2.46
CA ILE A 10 -5.12 0.00 -1.95
C ILE A 10 -5.81 -0.69 -3.12
N GLY A 11 -5.85 -2.02 -3.09
CA GLY A 11 -6.63 -2.83 -4.01
C GLY A 11 -8.13 -2.58 -3.83
N TYR A 12 -8.81 -2.13 -4.88
CA TYR A 12 -10.23 -1.74 -4.79
C TYR A 12 -11.15 -2.90 -4.36
N LEU A 13 -10.85 -4.14 -4.80
CA LEU A 13 -11.63 -5.33 -4.46
C LEU A 13 -11.09 -6.01 -3.19
N SER A 14 -9.82 -6.42 -3.21
CA SER A 14 -9.19 -7.17 -2.12
C SER A 14 -9.00 -6.36 -0.84
N LYS A 15 -9.04 -5.02 -0.93
CA LYS A 15 -8.61 -4.10 0.14
C LYS A 15 -7.14 -4.29 0.53
N TYR A 16 -6.35 -4.99 -0.28
CA TYR A 16 -4.94 -5.25 0.01
C TYR A 16 -4.14 -3.96 -0.10
N VAL A 17 -3.35 -3.67 0.92
CA VAL A 17 -2.58 -2.43 1.02
C VAL A 17 -1.11 -2.73 0.81
N ILE A 18 -0.48 -1.94 -0.04
CA ILE A 18 0.97 -1.88 -0.17
C ILE A 18 1.36 -0.48 0.27
N ALA A 19 2.29 -0.36 1.22
CA ALA A 19 2.77 0.93 1.68
C ALA A 19 4.27 0.94 1.95
N ARG A 20 4.88 2.12 1.81
CA ARG A 20 6.31 2.36 2.00
C ARG A 20 6.55 3.73 2.62
N ALA A 21 7.39 3.77 3.65
CA ALA A 21 7.90 5.01 4.21
C ALA A 21 8.94 5.61 3.27
N VAL A 22 8.85 6.92 3.01
CA VAL A 22 9.76 7.63 2.10
C VAL A 22 10.12 9.03 2.64
N PRO A 23 11.29 9.59 2.27
CA PRO A 23 11.73 10.90 2.76
C PRO A 23 11.05 12.09 2.07
N ASN A 24 10.46 11.87 0.89
CA ASN A 24 9.79 12.89 0.09
C ASN A 24 8.69 12.28 -0.80
N ASN A 25 7.80 13.13 -1.31
CA ASN A 25 6.72 12.78 -2.23
C ASN A 25 7.01 13.24 -3.67
N SER A 26 8.27 13.28 -4.09
CA SER A 26 8.63 13.64 -5.46
C SER A 26 8.05 12.65 -6.48
N ALA A 27 7.83 13.10 -7.71
CA ALA A 27 7.36 12.24 -8.79
C ALA A 27 8.28 11.02 -9.00
N THR A 28 9.60 11.19 -8.86
CA THR A 28 10.58 10.10 -8.96
C THR A 28 10.38 9.06 -7.86
N THR A 29 10.21 9.50 -6.61
CA THR A 29 9.99 8.59 -5.48
C THR A 29 8.65 7.84 -5.61
N ILE A 30 7.62 8.50 -6.12
CA ILE A 30 6.30 7.88 -6.40
C ILE A 30 6.41 6.87 -7.55
N ALA A 31 7.06 7.23 -8.65
CA ALA A 31 7.28 6.33 -9.78
C ALA A 31 8.05 5.07 -9.36
N GLN A 32 9.11 5.25 -8.58
CA GLN A 32 9.89 4.14 -8.03
C GLN A 32 9.02 3.24 -7.14
N PHE A 33 8.14 3.81 -6.31
CA PHE A 33 7.20 3.04 -5.49
C PHE A 33 6.25 2.20 -6.32
N ILE A 34 5.64 2.79 -7.33
CA ILE A 34 4.72 2.07 -8.21
C ILE A 34 5.45 0.92 -8.92
N VAL A 35 6.62 1.18 -9.49
CA VAL A 35 7.38 0.15 -10.22
C VAL A 35 7.82 -0.98 -9.26
N GLU A 36 8.54 -0.67 -8.20
CA GLU A 36 9.19 -1.66 -7.34
C GLU A 36 8.22 -2.40 -6.41
N GLU A 37 7.28 -1.68 -5.79
CA GLU A 37 6.41 -2.25 -4.77
C GLU A 37 5.12 -2.82 -5.34
N VAL A 38 4.71 -2.36 -6.54
CA VAL A 38 3.43 -2.76 -7.14
C VAL A 38 3.66 -3.60 -8.40
N ILE A 39 4.25 -3.01 -9.44
CA ILE A 39 4.31 -3.64 -10.75
C ILE A 39 5.24 -4.85 -10.76
N LEU A 40 6.46 -4.74 -10.22
CA LEU A 40 7.42 -5.84 -10.23
C LEU A 40 7.04 -7.00 -9.31
N LYS A 41 6.19 -6.77 -8.30
CA LYS A 41 5.76 -7.80 -7.34
C LYS A 41 4.43 -8.47 -7.73
N TYR A 42 3.51 -7.72 -8.32
CA TYR A 42 2.13 -8.17 -8.55
C TYR A 42 1.68 -8.06 -10.01
N GLY A 43 2.51 -7.51 -10.89
CA GLY A 43 2.19 -7.24 -12.28
C GLY A 43 1.49 -5.90 -12.49
N ALA A 44 1.31 -5.53 -13.76
CA ALA A 44 0.69 -4.27 -14.13
C ALA A 44 -0.81 -4.25 -13.81
N SER A 45 -1.25 -3.23 -13.08
CA SER A 45 -2.68 -2.99 -12.89
C SER A 45 -3.28 -2.40 -14.17
N ARG A 46 -4.54 -2.72 -14.48
CA ARG A 46 -5.24 -2.09 -15.62
C ARG A 46 -5.36 -0.56 -15.45
N LYS A 47 -5.46 -0.08 -14.21
CA LYS A 47 -5.70 1.33 -13.90
C LYS A 47 -5.20 1.66 -12.49
N ILE A 48 -4.39 2.71 -12.37
CA ILE A 48 -4.03 3.34 -11.09
C ILE A 48 -4.79 4.66 -10.99
N LEU A 49 -5.54 4.84 -9.90
CA LEU A 49 -6.27 6.08 -9.62
C LEU A 49 -5.50 6.87 -8.55
N THR A 50 -5.18 8.14 -8.83
CA THR A 50 -4.53 9.04 -7.87
C THR A 50 -5.32 10.34 -7.69
N HIS A 51 -4.94 11.15 -6.69
CA HIS A 51 -5.38 12.53 -6.59
C HIS A 51 -4.81 13.39 -7.74
N GLN A 52 -5.37 14.58 -7.92
CA GLN A 52 -5.00 15.53 -8.97
C GLN A 52 -3.78 16.39 -8.64
N ASP A 53 -3.09 16.08 -7.54
CA ASP A 53 -1.91 16.82 -7.11
C ASP A 53 -0.76 16.69 -8.12
N THR A 54 0.08 17.73 -8.19
CA THR A 54 1.16 17.88 -9.17
C THR A 54 2.19 16.75 -9.11
N HIS A 55 2.41 16.17 -7.94
CA HIS A 55 3.32 15.03 -7.77
C HIS A 55 2.82 13.75 -8.46
N PHE A 56 1.52 13.63 -8.75
CA PHE A 56 0.98 12.59 -9.62
C PHE A 56 0.79 13.07 -11.06
N LYS A 57 0.40 14.33 -11.26
CA LYS A 57 0.11 14.88 -12.59
C LYS A 57 1.36 15.51 -13.22
N ASN A 58 2.21 14.69 -13.82
CA ASN A 58 3.43 15.11 -14.49
C ASN A 58 3.86 14.14 -15.60
N GLU A 59 4.76 14.59 -16.47
CA GLU A 59 5.25 13.85 -17.63
C GLU A 59 5.96 12.53 -17.25
N LEU A 60 6.64 12.50 -16.09
CA LEU A 60 7.29 11.28 -15.62
C LEU A 60 6.25 10.19 -15.34
N MET A 61 5.15 10.53 -14.65
CA MET A 61 4.06 9.60 -14.37
C MET A 61 3.37 9.12 -15.65
N GLU A 62 3.19 9.98 -16.65
CA GLU A 62 2.65 9.60 -17.96
C GLU A 62 3.57 8.61 -18.69
N LYS A 63 4.88 8.88 -18.70
CA LYS A 63 5.89 7.99 -19.29
C LYS A 63 5.94 6.62 -18.60
N ILE A 64 5.92 6.61 -17.27
CA ILE A 64 5.92 5.36 -16.48
C ILE A 64 4.63 4.57 -16.72
N ALA A 65 3.48 5.24 -16.79
CA ALA A 65 2.21 4.59 -17.13
C ALA A 65 2.25 3.90 -18.49
N LEU A 66 2.82 4.57 -19.50
CA LEU A 66 3.01 4.02 -20.84
C LEU A 66 3.96 2.81 -20.83
N LEU A 67 5.14 2.95 -20.23
CA LEU A 67 6.17 1.90 -20.21
C LEU A 67 5.75 0.67 -19.41
N MET A 68 5.03 0.86 -18.30
CA MET A 68 4.59 -0.22 -17.42
C MET A 68 3.20 -0.76 -17.76
N GLY A 69 2.54 -0.19 -18.77
CA GLY A 69 1.28 -0.71 -19.31
C GLY A 69 0.05 -0.52 -18.39
N PHE A 70 0.00 0.55 -17.60
CA PHE A 70 -1.18 0.88 -16.78
C PHE A 70 -1.84 2.18 -17.22
N LYS A 71 -3.17 2.28 -17.09
CA LYS A 71 -3.88 3.55 -17.27
C LYS A 71 -3.74 4.40 -16.00
N HIS A 72 -3.08 5.55 -16.09
CA HIS A 72 -3.14 6.53 -15.02
C HIS A 72 -4.46 7.32 -15.10
N ALA A 73 -5.22 7.32 -14.02
CA ALA A 73 -6.48 8.03 -13.91
C ALA A 73 -6.47 8.93 -12.68
N PHE A 74 -7.23 10.03 -12.74
CA PHE A 74 -7.36 10.96 -11.63
C PHE A 74 -8.74 10.88 -11.00
N ALA A 75 -8.78 10.87 -9.66
CA ALA A 75 -10.02 11.04 -8.94
C ALA A 75 -10.57 12.45 -9.23
N ARG A 76 -11.82 12.55 -9.71
CA ARG A 76 -12.55 13.82 -9.70
C ARG A 76 -12.75 14.28 -8.26
N THR A 77 -12.75 15.60 -8.05
CA THR A 77 -13.16 16.24 -6.81
C THR A 77 -14.54 15.68 -6.44
N TYR A 78 -14.69 15.03 -5.28
CA TYR A 78 -15.85 14.23 -4.86
C TYR A 78 -16.08 12.89 -5.60
N HIS A 79 -15.20 11.90 -5.41
CA HIS A 79 -15.54 10.48 -5.58
C HIS A 79 -15.52 9.73 -4.24
N PRO A 80 -16.63 9.73 -3.48
CA PRO A 80 -16.71 9.10 -2.15
C PRO A 80 -16.38 7.61 -2.15
N GLN A 81 -16.61 6.90 -3.24
CA GLN A 81 -16.35 5.46 -3.31
C GLN A 81 -14.86 5.11 -3.40
N THR A 82 -14.04 5.96 -4.03
CA THR A 82 -12.59 5.69 -4.15
C THR A 82 -11.80 6.43 -3.08
N ASN A 83 -12.08 7.72 -2.87
CA ASN A 83 -11.47 8.46 -1.78
C ASN A 83 -11.88 7.88 -0.42
N GLY A 84 -13.15 7.48 -0.27
CA GLY A 84 -13.64 6.92 0.99
C GLY A 84 -12.99 5.59 1.38
N GLN A 85 -12.37 4.84 0.45
CA GLN A 85 -11.59 3.66 0.85
C GLN A 85 -10.25 4.03 1.46
N VAL A 86 -9.53 4.93 0.82
CA VAL A 86 -8.27 5.46 1.33
C VAL A 86 -8.51 6.21 2.65
N GLU A 87 -9.55 7.05 2.73
CA GLU A 87 -9.93 7.77 3.94
C GLU A 87 -10.28 6.81 5.10
N ARG A 88 -11.07 5.76 4.85
CA ARG A 88 -11.40 4.76 5.88
C ARG A 88 -10.18 3.96 6.34
N PHE A 89 -9.31 3.61 5.40
CA PHE A 89 -8.04 2.97 5.71
C PHE A 89 -7.20 3.89 6.61
N ASN A 90 -6.97 5.13 6.20
CA ASN A 90 -6.17 6.11 6.92
C ASN A 90 -6.73 6.45 8.30
N ALA A 91 -8.06 6.59 8.42
CA ALA A 91 -8.73 6.79 9.70
C ALA A 91 -8.53 5.63 10.69
N THR A 92 -8.27 4.42 10.20
CA THR A 92 -8.01 3.24 11.04
C THR A 92 -6.51 3.02 11.26
N PHE A 93 -5.70 3.26 10.22
CA PHE A 93 -4.29 2.93 10.17
C PHE A 93 -3.43 3.90 10.97
N TYR A 94 -3.57 5.21 10.75
CA TYR A 94 -2.72 6.19 11.43
C TYR A 94 -2.86 6.17 12.96
N PRO A 95 -4.06 6.00 13.55
CA PRO A 95 -4.17 5.83 15.00
C PRO A 95 -3.51 4.57 15.55
N GLN A 96 -3.45 3.48 14.78
CA GLN A 96 -2.76 2.25 15.19
C GLN A 96 -1.26 2.43 15.14
N LEU A 97 -0.75 3.00 14.05
CA LEU A 97 0.65 3.39 13.91
C LEU A 97 1.06 4.38 15.02
N ALA A 98 0.15 5.27 15.41
CA ALA A 98 0.38 6.24 16.47
C ALA A 98 0.59 5.59 17.85
N LYS A 99 -0.17 4.53 18.15
CA LYS A 99 -0.05 3.80 19.42
C LYS A 99 1.24 3.01 19.54
N LEU A 100 1.79 2.52 18.43
CA LEU A 100 2.96 1.64 18.44
C LEU A 100 4.27 2.37 18.70
N HIS A 101 4.34 3.65 18.36
CA HIS A 101 5.56 4.44 18.58
C HIS A 101 5.57 5.15 19.95
N ASP A 102 4.56 4.96 20.80
CA ASP A 102 4.50 5.42 22.20
C ASP A 102 5.02 6.87 22.45
N GLY A 103 4.67 7.79 21.55
CA GLY A 103 5.10 9.20 21.61
C GLY A 103 6.48 9.51 21.02
N ASN A 104 7.28 8.50 20.64
CA ASN A 104 8.51 8.69 19.87
C ASN A 104 8.23 8.76 18.36
N LEU A 105 8.01 9.97 17.84
CA LEU A 105 7.75 10.18 16.42
C LEU A 105 8.94 9.89 15.49
N ASN A 106 10.09 9.44 15.99
CA ASN A 106 11.28 9.22 15.15
C ASN A 106 11.42 7.79 14.59
N ASN A 107 10.63 6.82 15.07
CA ASN A 107 10.74 5.42 14.64
C ASN A 107 9.43 4.84 14.08
N TRP A 108 8.46 5.69 13.72
CA TRP A 108 7.17 5.25 13.17
C TRP A 108 7.33 4.37 11.92
N ASP A 109 8.35 4.65 11.10
CA ASP A 109 8.60 3.96 9.84
C ASP A 109 9.06 2.51 10.04
N GLU A 110 9.67 2.19 11.18
CA GLU A 110 10.04 0.84 11.59
C GLU A 110 8.81 -0.05 11.80
N TYR A 111 7.72 0.53 12.33
CA TYR A 111 6.46 -0.19 12.61
C TYR A 111 5.53 -0.25 11.40
N LEU A 112 5.75 0.57 10.37
CA LEU A 112 4.85 0.67 9.21
C LEU A 112 4.60 -0.70 8.59
N ARG A 113 5.65 -1.49 8.34
CA ARG A 113 5.53 -2.80 7.68
C ARG A 113 4.73 -3.79 8.53
N ALA A 114 4.93 -3.79 9.85
CA ALA A 114 4.18 -4.64 10.77
C ALA A 114 2.70 -4.25 10.81
N CYS A 115 2.39 -2.95 10.80
CA CYS A 115 1.01 -2.45 10.78
C CYS A 115 0.29 -2.87 9.48
N ILE A 116 0.95 -2.72 8.34
CA ILE A 116 0.39 -3.11 7.04
C ILE A 116 0.16 -4.61 6.97
N PHE A 117 1.09 -5.41 7.49
CA PHE A 117 0.91 -6.86 7.58
C PHE A 117 -0.29 -7.22 8.47
N ALA A 118 -0.42 -6.60 9.64
CA ALA A 118 -1.55 -6.81 10.53
C ALA A 118 -2.89 -6.41 9.87
N TYR A 119 -2.91 -5.32 9.10
CA TYR A 119 -4.08 -4.94 8.32
C TYR A 119 -4.43 -5.98 7.25
N ASN A 120 -3.45 -6.39 6.45
CA ASN A 120 -3.65 -7.31 5.33
C ASN A 120 -4.02 -8.75 5.74
N THR A 121 -3.78 -9.12 7.00
CA THR A 121 -4.11 -10.44 7.56
C THR A 121 -5.40 -10.43 8.38
N ARG A 122 -5.95 -9.26 8.71
CA ARG A 122 -7.17 -9.14 9.52
C ARG A 122 -8.42 -9.38 8.68
N LEU A 123 -9.40 -10.06 9.25
CA LEU A 123 -10.73 -10.21 8.67
C LEU A 123 -11.41 -8.84 8.48
N HIS A 124 -11.87 -8.55 7.27
CA HIS A 124 -12.64 -7.34 6.99
C HIS A 124 -14.14 -7.63 6.95
N ASN A 125 -14.93 -6.91 7.74
CA ASN A 125 -16.39 -7.09 7.80
C ASN A 125 -17.08 -6.86 6.44
N THR A 126 -16.51 -6.02 5.57
CA THR A 126 -17.12 -5.69 4.28
C THR A 126 -16.97 -6.80 3.23
N THR A 127 -15.92 -7.60 3.33
CA THR A 127 -15.62 -8.68 2.38
C THR A 127 -15.86 -10.05 2.97
N GLY A 128 -15.84 -10.20 4.29
CA GLY A 128 -15.85 -11.49 4.98
C GLY A 128 -14.52 -12.26 4.87
N TYR A 129 -13.47 -11.63 4.33
CA TYR A 129 -12.14 -12.22 4.12
C TYR A 129 -11.06 -11.20 4.46
N SER A 130 -9.87 -11.67 4.83
CA SER A 130 -8.69 -10.83 4.92
C SER A 130 -8.19 -10.41 3.54
N PRO A 131 -7.53 -9.25 3.43
CA PRO A 131 -6.97 -8.82 2.15
C PRO A 131 -5.99 -9.81 1.51
N ILE A 132 -5.19 -10.53 2.30
CA ILE A 132 -4.30 -11.60 1.79
C ILE A 132 -5.08 -12.75 1.16
N GLN A 133 -6.17 -13.20 1.81
CA GLN A 133 -7.01 -14.27 1.25
C GLN A 133 -7.57 -13.87 -0.12
N LEU A 134 -8.03 -12.64 -0.28
CA LEU A 134 -8.56 -12.16 -1.56
C LEU A 134 -7.48 -11.92 -2.62
N MET A 135 -6.28 -11.50 -2.21
CA MET A 135 -5.19 -11.19 -3.14
C MET A 135 -4.48 -12.45 -3.64
N PHE A 136 -4.27 -13.43 -2.76
CA PHE A 136 -3.43 -14.60 -3.04
C PHE A 136 -4.17 -15.94 -2.98
N ALA A 137 -5.48 -15.93 -2.72
CA ALA A 137 -6.31 -17.13 -2.58
C ALA A 137 -5.77 -18.12 -1.53
N ARG A 138 -5.14 -17.61 -0.46
CA ARG A 138 -4.58 -18.42 0.62
C ARG A 138 -4.76 -17.76 1.98
N GLU A 139 -4.87 -18.56 3.02
CA GLU A 139 -4.80 -18.06 4.39
C GLU A 139 -3.41 -17.50 4.70
N PRO A 140 -3.32 -16.39 5.43
CA PRO A 140 -2.05 -15.95 5.98
C PRO A 140 -1.60 -16.94 7.07
N ILE A 141 -0.34 -17.38 6.99
CA ILE A 141 0.32 -18.09 8.09
C ILE A 141 0.99 -17.02 8.95
N LEU A 142 0.55 -16.89 10.20
CA LEU A 142 1.03 -15.93 11.17
C LEU A 142 2.19 -16.50 11.97
N SER A 143 2.99 -15.63 12.58
CA SER A 143 4.22 -16.03 13.31
C SER A 143 3.96 -16.94 14.51
N PHE A 144 2.72 -17.01 14.98
CA PHE A 144 2.27 -17.86 16.08
C PHE A 144 1.56 -19.14 15.61
N ASP A 145 1.37 -19.31 14.30
CA ASP A 145 0.87 -20.55 13.72
C ASP A 145 1.97 -21.62 13.69
N SER A 146 1.57 -22.89 13.73
CA SER A 146 2.53 -24.00 13.75
C SER A 146 3.38 -24.01 12.46
N PRO A 147 4.72 -24.08 12.55
CA PRO A 147 5.58 -23.96 11.37
C PRO A 147 5.37 -25.16 10.44
N THR A 148 4.65 -24.96 9.33
CA THR A 148 4.31 -26.03 8.39
C THR A 148 5.11 -25.97 7.09
N SER A 149 5.74 -24.84 6.78
CA SER A 149 6.37 -24.58 5.48
C SER A 149 7.86 -24.28 5.60
N THR A 150 8.68 -25.04 4.87
CA THR A 150 10.13 -24.80 4.74
C THR A 150 10.40 -23.78 3.63
N ILE A 151 11.20 -22.76 3.93
CA ILE A 151 11.71 -21.79 2.95
C ILE A 151 13.22 -21.94 2.91
N THR A 152 13.81 -21.99 1.71
CA THR A 152 15.26 -22.03 1.52
C THR A 152 15.80 -20.61 1.31
N LEU A 153 16.78 -20.22 2.12
CA LEU A 153 17.55 -18.99 1.93
C LEU A 153 18.92 -19.34 1.35
N THR A 154 19.29 -18.73 0.23
CA THR A 154 20.60 -18.87 -0.41
C THR A 154 21.32 -17.52 -0.45
N VAL A 155 22.64 -17.52 -0.28
CA VAL A 155 23.51 -16.33 -0.38
C VAL A 155 24.20 -16.25 -1.73
#